data_AF-A0A7X3QNF1-F1
#
_entry.id   AF-A0A7X3QNF1-F1
#
_cell.length_a   1.000
_cell.length_b   1.000
_cell.length_c   1.000
_cell.angle_alpha   90.00
_cell.angle_beta   90.00
_cell.angle_gamma   90.00
#
_symmetry.space_group_name_H-M   'P 1'
#
loop_
_entity.id
_entity.type
_entity.pdbx_description
1 polymer ?
#
loop_
_entity_poly.entity_id
_entity_poly.type
_entity_poly.pdbx_seq_one_letter_code
_entity_poly.pdbx_strand_id
1 'polypeptide(L)'
;MSSQSAQHVDPVVSRTKFNREIAEYRSTEADYRARGWLLVKAEWPVATIVFASKKTTPPTIVTAVQFDYTNYDAEPPSVRFVDPFSDRLLLNKEIPTRLLRNVPGPAVPAPDGTISPPVQDLLQGNSPEDVPFLCIAGVKEYHDHPGHTGDPWELHRPHGEGRLVRLLEIISKYGLEPIAGLAVNLSPQLSFARTEPPQ
;
A
#
# COMPACT_ATOMS: atom_id res chain seq x y z
N MET A 1 -9.02 -2.44 -17.43
CA MET A 1 -8.31 -1.56 -18.36
C MET A 1 -7.42 -0.67 -17.51
N SER A 2 -6.12 -0.96 -17.45
CA SER A 2 -5.17 -0.07 -16.75
C SER A 2 -5.18 1.27 -17.47
N SER A 3 -5.59 2.33 -16.78
CA SER A 3 -5.38 3.69 -17.26
C SER A 3 -3.88 3.95 -17.23
N GLN A 4 -3.20 3.71 -18.35
CA GLN A 4 -1.83 4.17 -18.54
C GLN A 4 -1.87 5.71 -18.52
N SER A 5 -1.15 6.33 -17.59
CA SER A 5 -0.96 7.77 -17.61
C SER A 5 -0.33 8.18 -18.93
N ALA A 6 -0.86 9.24 -19.57
CA ALA A 6 -0.23 9.78 -20.76
C ALA A 6 1.11 10.43 -20.40
N GLN A 7 2.18 10.07 -21.11
CA GLN A 7 3.49 10.72 -20.98
C GLN A 7 3.39 12.16 -21.52
N HIS A 8 3.74 13.16 -20.71
CA HIS A 8 3.76 14.57 -21.12
C HIS A 8 5.08 15.30 -20.85
N VAL A 9 6.00 14.67 -20.11
CA VAL A 9 7.39 15.12 -19.98
C VAL A 9 8.35 14.25 -20.78
N ASP A 10 9.59 14.70 -20.95
CA ASP A 10 10.63 13.91 -21.62
C ASP A 10 10.83 12.56 -20.89
N PRO A 11 10.52 11.43 -21.56
CA PRO A 11 10.62 10.11 -20.93
C PRO A 11 12.04 9.76 -20.52
N VAL A 12 13.08 10.39 -21.10
CA VAL A 12 14.48 10.15 -20.71
C VAL A 12 14.73 10.58 -19.26
N VAL A 13 14.14 11.69 -18.82
CA VAL A 13 14.30 12.21 -17.45
C VAL A 13 13.67 11.23 -16.46
N SER A 14 12.41 10.88 -16.68
CA SER A 14 11.66 9.99 -15.81
C SER A 14 12.27 8.59 -15.77
N ARG A 15 12.71 8.05 -16.93
CA ARG A 15 13.39 6.75 -17.02
C ARG A 15 14.75 6.74 -16.33
N THR A 16 15.52 7.81 -16.45
CA THR A 16 16.82 7.93 -15.75
C THR A 16 16.62 7.86 -14.24
N LYS A 17 15.59 8.55 -13.73
CA LYS A 17 15.27 8.53 -12.30
C LYS A 17 14.70 7.19 -11.84
N PHE A 18 13.80 6.57 -12.60
CA PHE A 18 13.34 5.21 -12.33
C PHE A 18 14.51 4.23 -12.21
N ASN A 19 15.43 4.24 -13.18
CA ASN A 19 16.60 3.38 -13.15
C ASN A 19 17.46 3.61 -11.89
N ARG A 20 17.59 4.87 -11.45
CA ARG A 20 18.30 5.21 -10.21
C ARG A 20 17.60 4.63 -8.97
N GLU A 21 16.28 4.78 -8.85
CA GLU A 21 15.52 4.23 -7.72
C GLU A 21 15.62 2.69 -7.68
N ILE A 22 15.55 2.02 -8.84
CA ILE A 22 15.72 0.56 -8.94
C ILE A 22 17.16 0.13 -8.61
N ALA A 23 18.16 0.86 -9.09
CA ALA A 23 19.57 0.57 -8.79
C ALA A 23 19.87 0.70 -7.29
N GLU A 24 19.32 1.74 -6.65
CA GLU A 24 19.42 1.94 -5.21
C GLU A 24 18.70 0.83 -4.43
N TYR A 25 17.49 0.45 -4.84
CA TYR A 25 16.79 -0.68 -4.21
C TYR A 25 17.65 -1.95 -4.30
N ARG A 26 18.19 -2.24 -5.48
CA ARG A 26 18.98 -3.45 -5.74
C ARG A 26 20.29 -3.50 -4.94
N SER A 27 20.91 -2.36 -4.64
CA SER A 27 22.14 -2.33 -3.84
C SER A 27 21.93 -2.83 -2.40
N THR A 28 20.69 -2.78 -1.90
CA THR A 28 20.29 -3.14 -0.52
C THR A 28 19.19 -4.22 -0.51
N GLU A 29 19.00 -4.93 -1.63
CA GLU A 29 17.87 -5.86 -1.84
C GLU A 29 17.85 -7.01 -0.83
N ALA A 30 19.00 -7.52 -0.41
CA ALA A 30 19.07 -8.59 0.59
C ALA A 30 18.41 -8.16 1.92
N ASP A 31 18.64 -6.93 2.36
CA ASP A 31 18.07 -6.39 3.58
C ASP A 31 16.57 -6.11 3.40
N TYR A 32 16.15 -5.59 2.25
CA TYR A 32 14.72 -5.38 1.95
C TYR A 32 13.95 -6.70 1.86
N ARG A 33 14.53 -7.72 1.24
CA ARG A 33 14.00 -9.08 1.22
C ARG A 33 13.90 -9.65 2.63
N ALA A 34 14.91 -9.41 3.47
CA ALA A 34 14.88 -9.76 4.88
C ALA A 34 13.84 -8.94 5.69
N ARG A 35 13.33 -7.82 5.18
CA ARG A 35 12.18 -7.10 5.77
C ARG A 35 10.83 -7.56 5.21
N GLY A 36 10.85 -8.45 4.21
CA GLY A 36 9.64 -8.94 3.55
C GLY A 36 9.21 -8.10 2.35
N TRP A 37 10.06 -7.23 1.81
CA TRP A 37 9.78 -6.46 0.60
C TRP A 37 10.42 -7.18 -0.58
N LEU A 38 9.60 -7.62 -1.53
CA LEU A 38 10.04 -8.43 -2.65
C LEU A 38 9.79 -7.66 -3.95
N LEU A 39 10.85 -7.16 -4.59
CA LEU A 39 10.75 -6.60 -5.94
C LEU A 39 10.49 -7.74 -6.94
N VAL A 40 9.26 -7.85 -7.42
CA VAL A 40 8.83 -8.92 -8.35
C VAL A 40 8.80 -8.45 -9.80
N LYS A 41 8.69 -7.14 -10.02
CA LYS A 41 8.71 -6.53 -11.36
C LYS A 41 9.45 -5.20 -11.32
N ALA A 42 10.32 -4.97 -12.30
CA ALA A 42 11.07 -3.72 -12.47
C ALA A 42 11.26 -3.44 -13.97
N GLU A 43 10.18 -3.01 -14.62
CA GLU A 43 10.12 -2.79 -16.07
C GLU A 43 9.57 -1.39 -16.32
N TRP A 44 10.40 -0.50 -16.86
CA TRP A 44 10.00 0.89 -17.13
C TRP A 44 8.62 0.98 -17.81
N PRO A 45 7.67 1.80 -17.31
CA PRO A 45 7.78 2.73 -16.16
C PRO A 45 7.35 2.16 -14.81
N VAL A 46 7.15 0.85 -14.70
CA VAL A 46 6.49 0.18 -13.58
C VAL A 46 7.46 -0.61 -12.71
N ALA A 47 7.29 -0.49 -11.39
CA ALA A 47 7.86 -1.41 -10.41
C ALA A 47 6.76 -2.01 -9.53
N THR A 48 6.84 -3.31 -9.24
CA THR A 48 5.90 -3.98 -8.33
C THR A 48 6.65 -4.58 -7.15
N ILE A 49 6.24 -4.22 -5.94
CA ILE A 49 6.76 -4.75 -4.68
C ILE A 49 5.67 -5.59 -4.01
N VAL A 50 5.98 -6.83 -3.66
CA VAL A 50 5.14 -7.66 -2.79
C VAL A 50 5.62 -7.50 -1.36
N PHE A 51 4.68 -7.27 -0.43
CA PHE A 51 4.93 -7.22 1.01
C PHE A 51 4.51 -8.55 1.65
N ALA A 52 5.45 -9.22 2.30
CA ALA A 52 5.24 -10.45 3.03
C ALA A 52 5.59 -10.28 4.52
N SER A 53 4.69 -10.72 5.41
CA SER A 53 4.94 -10.73 6.84
C SER A 53 5.67 -12.00 7.23
N LYS A 54 6.83 -11.84 7.86
CA LYS A 54 7.55 -12.93 8.52
C LYS A 54 7.15 -13.10 9.99
N LYS A 55 6.26 -12.25 10.50
CA LYS A 55 5.72 -12.33 11.86
C LYS A 55 4.63 -13.41 11.97
N THR A 56 4.21 -13.98 10.84
CA THR A 56 3.32 -15.14 10.75
C THR A 56 4.11 -16.41 10.45
N THR A 57 3.60 -17.56 10.88
CA THR A 57 4.16 -18.88 10.52
C THR A 57 3.01 -19.74 9.96
N PRO A 58 3.04 -20.11 8.66
CA PRO A 58 4.06 -19.73 7.66
C PRO A 58 4.04 -18.23 7.34
N PRO A 59 5.16 -17.66 6.82
CA PRO A 59 5.17 -16.29 6.30
C PRO A 59 4.06 -16.07 5.28
N THR A 60 3.45 -14.89 5.30
CA THR A 60 2.22 -14.62 4.54
C THR A 60 2.38 -13.40 3.66
N ILE A 61 1.98 -13.50 2.38
CA ILE A 61 1.85 -12.34 1.50
C ILE A 61 0.67 -11.50 2.01
N VAL A 62 0.93 -10.23 2.30
CA VAL A 62 -0.06 -9.29 2.81
C VAL A 62 -0.69 -8.55 1.63
N THR A 63 0.12 -7.89 0.81
CA THR A 63 -0.37 -7.09 -0.32
C THR A 63 0.75 -6.87 -1.34
N ALA A 64 0.42 -6.36 -2.52
CA ALA A 64 1.38 -5.86 -3.48
C ALA A 64 1.09 -4.40 -3.82
N VAL A 65 2.15 -3.67 -4.15
CA VAL A 65 2.08 -2.26 -4.50
C VAL A 65 2.81 -2.05 -5.81
N GLN A 66 2.10 -1.45 -6.76
CA GLN A 66 2.62 -1.05 -8.05
C GLN A 66 2.92 0.45 -8.02
N PHE A 67 4.11 0.80 -8.51
CA PHE A 67 4.58 2.15 -8.70
C PHE A 67 4.67 2.44 -10.19
N ASP A 68 4.07 3.55 -10.65
CA ASP A 68 4.19 4.02 -12.03
C ASP A 68 4.97 5.35 -12.05
N TYR A 69 6.05 5.37 -12.83
CA TYR A 69 7.00 6.46 -12.95
C TYR A 69 6.90 7.24 -14.27
N THR A 70 5.82 7.09 -15.05
CA THR A 70 5.66 7.67 -16.40
C THR A 70 6.09 9.14 -16.46
N ASN A 71 5.51 10.01 -15.63
CA ASN A 71 5.86 11.43 -15.57
C ASN A 71 6.72 11.80 -14.36
N TYR A 72 7.47 10.83 -13.81
CA TYR A 72 8.27 11.05 -12.62
C TYR A 72 9.27 12.17 -12.83
N ASP A 73 9.45 12.98 -11.77
CA ASP A 73 10.11 14.27 -11.74
C ASP A 73 9.11 15.42 -11.79
N ALA A 74 8.36 15.55 -12.88
CA ALA A 74 7.31 16.57 -13.00
C ALA A 74 6.08 16.22 -12.17
N GLU A 75 5.82 14.94 -11.97
CA GLU A 75 4.82 14.41 -11.04
C GLU A 75 5.49 13.43 -10.06
N PRO A 76 4.89 13.19 -8.89
CA PRO A 76 5.28 12.07 -8.05
C PRO A 76 4.90 10.73 -8.72
N PRO A 77 5.44 9.58 -8.28
CA PRO A 77 4.99 8.30 -8.77
C PRO A 77 3.52 8.06 -8.38
N SER A 78 2.77 7.39 -9.25
CA SER A 78 1.49 6.81 -8.86
C SER A 78 1.75 5.57 -8.00
N VAL A 79 0.97 5.41 -6.92
CA VAL A 79 1.09 4.27 -6.01
C VAL A 79 -0.25 3.57 -5.91
N ARG A 80 -0.30 2.31 -6.34
CA ARG A 80 -1.53 1.52 -6.41
C ARG A 80 -1.38 0.19 -5.69
N PHE A 81 -2.38 -0.16 -4.88
CA PHE A 81 -2.47 -1.49 -4.29
C PHE A 81 -3.05 -2.47 -5.29
N VAL A 82 -2.38 -3.59 -5.48
CA VAL A 82 -2.73 -4.62 -6.47
C VAL A 82 -2.77 -6.00 -5.83
N ASP A 83 -3.55 -6.88 -6.42
CA ASP A 83 -3.52 -8.29 -6.13
C ASP A 83 -2.14 -8.86 -6.54
N PRO A 84 -1.43 -9.53 -5.61
CA PRO A 84 -0.05 -9.97 -5.82
C PRO A 84 0.13 -11.07 -6.88
N PHE A 85 -0.95 -11.68 -7.35
CA PHE A 85 -0.91 -12.79 -8.31
C PHE A 85 -1.44 -12.41 -9.70
N SER A 86 -2.29 -11.38 -9.78
CA SER A 86 -2.97 -10.99 -11.03
C SER A 86 -2.71 -9.55 -11.47
N ASP A 87 -1.97 -8.75 -10.69
CA ASP A 87 -1.75 -7.31 -10.90
C ASP A 87 -3.05 -6.47 -10.96
N ARG A 88 -4.20 -7.05 -10.58
CA ARG A 88 -5.48 -6.34 -10.57
C ARG A 88 -5.49 -5.31 -9.44
N LEU A 89 -5.96 -4.09 -9.72
CA LEU A 89 -6.18 -3.08 -8.68
C LEU A 89 -7.13 -3.63 -7.59
N LEU A 90 -6.74 -3.43 -6.34
CA LEU A 90 -7.57 -3.76 -5.19
C LEU A 90 -8.56 -2.63 -4.92
N LEU A 91 -9.81 -3.01 -4.71
CA LEU A 91 -10.84 -2.11 -4.21
C LEU A 91 -10.65 -1.87 -2.71
N ASN A 92 -11.27 -0.81 -2.21
CA ASN A 92 -11.13 -0.34 -0.84
C ASN A 92 -11.52 -1.43 0.19
N LYS A 93 -12.54 -2.24 -0.14
CA LYS A 93 -12.98 -3.40 0.65
C LYS A 93 -12.06 -4.61 0.61
N GLU A 94 -11.15 -4.68 -0.37
CA GLU A 94 -10.26 -5.83 -0.58
C GLU A 94 -8.90 -5.63 0.09
N ILE A 95 -8.58 -4.40 0.54
CA ILE A 95 -7.28 -4.13 1.16
C ILE A 95 -7.24 -4.69 2.58
N PRO A 96 -6.21 -5.50 2.93
CA PRO A 96 -6.13 -6.17 4.24
C PRO A 96 -5.63 -5.25 5.37
N THR A 97 -5.22 -4.03 5.08
CA THR A 97 -4.73 -3.04 6.06
C THR A 97 -5.20 -1.63 5.68
N ARG A 98 -5.34 -0.77 6.68
CA ARG A 98 -5.69 0.66 6.51
C ARG A 98 -4.50 1.60 6.74
N LEU A 99 -3.30 1.04 6.93
CA LEU A 99 -2.08 1.82 7.18
C LEU A 99 -2.27 2.87 8.30
N LEU A 100 -2.90 2.47 9.40
CA LEU A 100 -3.29 3.40 10.47
C LEU A 100 -2.05 4.05 11.11
N ARG A 101 -2.04 5.38 11.13
CA ARG A 101 -0.98 6.21 11.72
C ARG A 101 -1.50 6.93 12.95
N ASN A 102 -0.81 6.77 14.09
CA ASN A 102 -1.06 7.62 15.25
C ASN A 102 -0.73 9.07 14.92
N VAL A 103 -1.65 9.98 15.22
CA VAL A 103 -1.46 11.42 15.06
C VAL A 103 -1.44 12.10 16.43
N PRO A 104 -0.68 13.19 16.59
CA PRO A 104 -0.74 13.99 17.82
C PRO A 104 -2.15 14.55 18.01
N GLY A 105 -2.70 14.40 19.20
CA GLY A 105 -4.01 14.97 19.53
C GLY A 105 -4.57 14.41 20.84
N PRO A 106 -5.69 14.96 21.32
CA PRO A 106 -6.38 14.43 22.50
C PRO A 106 -6.82 13.00 22.22
N ALA A 107 -6.59 12.12 23.19
CA ALA A 107 -6.98 10.73 23.07
C ALA A 107 -8.50 10.59 22.98
N VAL A 108 -8.95 9.66 22.14
CA VAL A 108 -10.36 9.42 21.82
C VAL A 108 -10.84 8.14 22.51
N PRO A 109 -12.07 8.13 23.05
CA PRO A 109 -12.68 6.90 23.56
C PRO A 109 -12.92 5.92 22.41
N ALA A 110 -12.43 4.70 22.55
CA ALA A 110 -12.74 3.59 21.67
C ALA A 110 -14.06 2.91 22.08
N PRO A 111 -14.71 2.13 21.19
CA PRO A 111 -15.99 1.47 21.48
C PRO A 111 -15.96 0.51 22.68
N ASP A 112 -14.78 0.01 23.04
CA ASP A 112 -14.54 -0.87 24.19
C ASP A 112 -14.28 -0.09 25.51
N GLY A 113 -14.41 1.24 25.49
CA GLY A 113 -14.17 2.11 26.64
C GLY A 113 -12.69 2.41 26.90
N THR A 114 -11.77 1.89 26.09
CA THR A 114 -10.36 2.25 26.19
C THR A 114 -10.11 3.65 25.63
N ILE A 115 -9.08 4.33 26.14
CA ILE A 115 -8.65 5.63 25.63
C ILE A 115 -7.44 5.39 24.74
N SER A 116 -7.56 5.73 23.46
CA SER A 116 -6.52 5.52 22.45
C SER A 116 -6.10 6.84 21.79
N PRO A 117 -4.84 6.99 21.36
CA PRO A 117 -4.44 8.15 20.58
C PRO A 117 -5.27 8.24 19.29
N PRO A 118 -5.52 9.45 18.76
CA PRO A 118 -6.20 9.58 17.50
C PRO A 118 -5.36 8.92 16.40
N VAL A 119 -6.06 8.23 15.49
CA VAL A 119 -5.46 7.54 14.36
C VAL A 119 -5.94 8.14 13.05
N GLN A 120 -5.06 8.18 12.07
CA GLN A 120 -5.35 8.57 10.70
C GLN A 120 -5.25 7.33 9.80
N ASP A 121 -6.27 7.12 8.99
CA ASP A 121 -6.24 6.17 7.88
C ASP A 121 -5.43 6.76 6.73
N LEU A 122 -4.35 6.10 6.32
CA LEU A 122 -3.53 6.57 5.19
C LEU A 122 -4.05 6.07 3.84
N LEU A 123 -5.05 5.18 3.81
CA LEU A 123 -5.70 4.73 2.57
C LEU A 123 -7.09 5.34 2.45
N GLN A 124 -7.23 6.30 1.53
CA GLN A 124 -8.46 7.06 1.37
C GLN A 124 -9.25 6.57 0.16
N GLY A 125 -10.57 6.48 0.31
CA GLY A 125 -11.53 6.12 -0.74
C GLY A 125 -12.94 6.45 -0.25
N ASN A 126 -13.84 6.87 -1.15
CA ASN A 126 -15.18 7.36 -0.76
C ASN A 126 -16.18 6.21 -0.56
N SER A 127 -15.94 5.08 -1.22
CA SER A 127 -16.79 3.89 -1.22
C SER A 127 -15.95 2.60 -1.04
N PRO A 128 -16.55 1.51 -0.53
CA PRO A 128 -15.95 0.17 -0.56
C PRO A 128 -15.56 -0.31 -1.97
N GLU A 129 -16.24 0.20 -3.00
CA GLU A 129 -16.03 -0.16 -4.41
C GLU A 129 -15.01 0.73 -5.14
N ASP A 130 -14.47 1.75 -4.46
CA ASP A 130 -13.45 2.61 -5.06
C ASP A 130 -12.08 1.94 -4.99
N VAL A 131 -11.17 2.31 -5.90
CA VAL A 131 -9.73 2.04 -5.72
C VAL A 131 -9.20 3.12 -4.77
N PRO A 132 -8.74 2.76 -3.55
CA PRO A 132 -8.24 3.76 -2.63
C PRO A 132 -6.85 4.23 -3.04
N PHE A 133 -6.44 5.36 -2.50
CA PHE A 133 -5.11 5.92 -2.71
C PHE A 133 -4.36 6.14 -1.40
N LEU A 134 -3.03 6.12 -1.48
CA LEU A 134 -2.15 6.41 -0.36
C LEU A 134 -2.07 7.93 -0.14
N CYS A 135 -2.71 8.41 0.92
CA CYS A 135 -2.86 9.82 1.26
C CYS A 135 -1.62 10.36 1.99
N ILE A 136 -0.51 10.46 1.24
CA ILE A 136 0.75 11.08 1.69
C ILE A 136 1.37 11.88 0.54
N ALA A 137 2.07 12.96 0.86
CA ALA A 137 2.89 13.68 -0.11
C ALA A 137 3.99 12.77 -0.69
N GLY A 138 4.28 12.97 -1.98
CA GLY A 138 5.11 12.06 -2.76
C GLY A 138 4.36 10.96 -3.52
N VAL A 139 3.03 10.93 -3.42
CA VAL A 139 2.15 10.05 -4.20
C VAL A 139 1.31 10.90 -5.16
N LYS A 140 1.27 10.52 -6.44
CA LYS A 140 0.51 11.28 -7.46
C LYS A 140 -0.93 11.53 -7.05
N GLU A 141 -1.60 10.49 -6.60
CA GLU A 141 -3.02 10.53 -6.21
C GLU A 141 -3.29 11.51 -5.07
N TYR A 142 -2.34 11.66 -4.15
CA TYR A 142 -2.46 12.63 -3.07
C TYR A 142 -2.48 14.05 -3.64
N HIS A 143 -1.54 14.38 -4.52
CA HIS A 143 -1.43 15.73 -5.11
C HIS A 143 -2.57 16.04 -6.11
N ASP A 144 -3.14 15.02 -6.76
CA ASP A 144 -4.29 15.17 -7.66
C ASP A 144 -5.62 15.32 -6.90
N HIS A 145 -5.67 14.99 -5.60
CA HIS A 145 -6.92 14.96 -4.84
C HIS A 145 -7.37 16.38 -4.42
N PRO A 146 -8.67 16.74 -4.55
CA PRO A 146 -9.16 18.09 -4.25
C PRO A 146 -8.87 18.59 -2.83
N GLY A 147 -8.74 17.67 -1.87
CA GLY A 147 -8.37 17.97 -0.48
C GLY A 147 -6.91 18.44 -0.27
N HIS A 148 -6.06 18.35 -1.29
CA HIS A 148 -4.63 18.67 -1.22
C HIS A 148 -4.18 19.71 -2.25
N THR A 149 -5.12 20.47 -2.82
CA THR A 149 -4.84 21.52 -3.83
C THR A 149 -3.89 22.62 -3.34
N GLY A 150 -3.74 22.79 -2.03
CA GLY A 150 -2.79 23.72 -1.41
C GLY A 150 -1.38 23.17 -1.17
N ASP A 151 -1.08 21.92 -1.59
CA ASP A 151 0.15 21.21 -1.28
C ASP A 151 0.85 20.71 -2.57
N PRO A 152 1.49 21.61 -3.34
CA PRO A 152 2.03 21.29 -4.65
C PRO A 152 3.29 20.41 -4.60
N TRP A 153 3.40 19.46 -5.53
CA TRP A 153 4.49 18.47 -5.62
C TRP A 153 5.90 19.10 -5.62
N GLU A 154 6.05 20.28 -6.20
CA GLU A 154 7.30 21.03 -6.29
C GLU A 154 7.95 21.29 -4.93
N LEU A 155 7.16 21.39 -3.86
CA LEU A 155 7.66 21.58 -2.49
C LEU A 155 8.28 20.30 -1.92
N HIS A 156 7.87 19.13 -2.41
CA HIS A 156 8.22 17.82 -1.85
C HIS A 156 9.29 17.10 -2.67
N ARG A 157 9.31 17.34 -3.98
CA ARG A 157 10.26 16.75 -4.93
C ARG A 157 11.73 16.86 -4.47
N PRO A 158 12.24 18.02 -3.96
CA PRO A 158 13.63 18.13 -3.52
C PRO A 158 13.94 17.29 -2.27
N HIS A 159 12.94 17.00 -1.44
CA HIS A 159 13.08 16.27 -0.18
C HIS A 159 12.98 14.75 -0.35
N GLY A 160 12.75 14.27 -1.58
CA GLY A 160 12.71 12.86 -1.90
C GLY A 160 11.45 12.15 -1.38
N GLU A 161 10.33 12.87 -1.26
CA GLU A 161 9.10 12.29 -0.71
C GLU A 161 8.50 11.19 -1.59
N GLY A 162 8.67 11.30 -2.92
CA GLY A 162 8.27 10.29 -3.89
C GLY A 162 9.36 9.26 -4.24
N ARG A 163 10.35 9.04 -3.38
CA ARG A 163 11.39 8.00 -3.59
C ARG A 163 10.83 6.62 -3.28
N LEU A 164 11.26 5.61 -4.04
CA LEU A 164 10.74 4.24 -3.90
C LEU A 164 10.89 3.75 -2.46
N VAL A 165 12.12 3.73 -1.95
CA VAL A 165 12.43 3.18 -0.63
C VAL A 165 11.67 3.91 0.49
N ARG A 166 11.53 5.23 0.41
CA ARG A 166 10.76 6.01 1.40
C ARG A 166 9.28 5.59 1.43
N LEU A 167 8.67 5.43 0.26
CA LEU A 167 7.27 4.99 0.18
C LEU A 167 7.12 3.55 0.71
N LEU A 168 8.09 2.67 0.44
CA LEU A 168 8.11 1.32 1.02
C LEU A 168 8.25 1.33 2.54
N GLU A 169 9.08 2.22 3.11
CA GLU A 169 9.20 2.38 4.56
C GLU A 169 7.86 2.77 5.19
N ILE A 170 7.13 3.70 4.59
CA ILE A 170 5.81 4.14 5.09
C ILE A 170 4.82 2.96 5.04
N ILE A 171 4.73 2.28 3.90
CA ILE A 171 3.81 1.14 3.71
C ILE A 171 4.17 0.00 4.68
N SER A 172 5.46 -0.29 4.86
CA SER A 172 5.90 -1.32 5.81
C SER A 172 5.58 -0.94 7.25
N LYS A 173 5.91 0.29 7.66
CA LYS A 173 5.72 0.77 9.03
C LYS A 173 4.26 0.70 9.46
N TYR A 174 3.33 1.04 8.59
CA TYR A 174 1.91 1.10 8.93
C TYR A 174 1.10 -0.11 8.43
N GLY A 175 1.61 -0.87 7.46
CA GLY A 175 0.91 -1.99 6.84
C GLY A 175 1.43 -3.37 7.20
N LEU A 176 2.73 -3.47 7.51
CA LEU A 176 3.39 -4.75 7.77
C LEU A 176 3.80 -4.92 9.23
N GLU A 177 4.40 -3.88 9.82
CA GLU A 177 4.87 -3.92 11.20
C GLU A 177 3.77 -4.17 12.24
N PRO A 178 2.54 -3.65 12.09
CA PRO A 178 1.47 -3.92 13.06
C PRO A 178 0.98 -5.38 13.08
N ILE A 179 1.34 -6.20 12.09
CA ILE A 179 0.94 -7.61 12.06
C ILE A 179 1.65 -8.36 13.19
N ALA A 180 0.90 -8.82 14.19
CA ALA A 180 1.43 -9.55 15.34
C ALA A 180 1.49 -11.08 15.13
N GLY A 181 0.66 -11.62 14.23
CA GLY A 181 0.54 -13.06 13.99
C GLY A 181 -0.70 -13.39 13.18
N LEU A 182 -0.97 -14.69 13.01
CA LEU A 182 -2.17 -15.20 12.36
C LEU A 182 -3.10 -15.77 13.44
N ALA A 183 -4.31 -15.21 13.55
CA ALA A 183 -5.35 -15.77 14.41
C ALA A 183 -6.22 -16.74 13.60
N VAL A 184 -6.35 -17.97 14.08
CA VAL A 184 -7.24 -18.99 13.49
C VAL A 184 -8.39 -19.24 14.45
N ASN A 185 -9.61 -18.94 14.01
CA ASN A 185 -10.82 -19.24 14.78
C ASN A 185 -11.55 -20.43 14.12
N LEU A 186 -11.59 -21.57 14.81
CA LEU A 186 -12.27 -22.79 14.37
C LEU A 186 -13.60 -22.91 15.10
N SER A 187 -14.71 -22.79 14.35
CA SER A 187 -16.07 -22.98 14.86
C SER A 187 -16.70 -24.25 14.27
N PRO A 188 -16.34 -25.46 14.77
CA PRO A 188 -16.96 -26.70 14.29
C PRO A 188 -18.46 -26.70 14.59
N GLN A 189 -19.27 -26.93 13.56
CA GLN A 189 -20.72 -27.07 13.68
C GLN A 189 -21.09 -28.54 13.43
N LEU A 190 -21.82 -29.13 14.38
CA LEU A 190 -22.40 -30.47 14.23
C LEU A 190 -23.84 -30.32 13.74
N SER A 191 -24.14 -30.84 12.55
CA SER A 191 -25.51 -30.97 12.05
C SER A 191 -25.96 -32.42 12.12
N PHE A 192 -27.08 -32.68 12.79
CA PHE A 192 -27.70 -34.01 12.81
C PHE A 192 -28.62 -34.19 11.59
N ALA A 193 -28.56 -35.36 10.96
CA ALA A 193 -29.53 -35.72 9.93
C ALA A 193 -30.93 -35.83 10.57
N ARG A 194 -31.91 -35.09 10.06
CA ARG A 194 -33.32 -35.34 10.38
C ARG A 194 -33.74 -36.62 9.66
N THR A 195 -33.78 -37.73 10.38
CA THR A 195 -34.50 -38.91 9.90
C THR A 195 -36.00 -38.62 9.98
N GLU A 196 -36.74 -38.87 8.91
CA GLU A 196 -38.20 -38.83 8.93
C GLU A 196 -38.73 -39.78 10.03
N PRO A 197 -39.81 -39.39 10.73
CA PRO A 197 -40.38 -40.25 11.78
C PRO A 197 -40.89 -41.56 11.18
N PRO A 198 -40.69 -42.71 11.87
CA PRO A 198 -41.25 -43.99 11.41
C PRO A 198 -42.77 -43.90 11.34
N GLN A 199 -43.35 -44.40 10.23
CA GLN A 199 -44.79 -44.47 9.99
C GLN A 199 -45.48 -45.48 10.91
#